data_AF-A0A191WJQ2-F1
#
_entry.id   AF-A0A191WJQ2-F1
#
_cell.length_a   1.000
_cell.length_b   1.000
_cell.length_c   1.000
_cell.angle_alpha   90.00
_cell.angle_beta   90.00
_cell.angle_gamma   90.00
#
_symmetry.space_group_name_H-M   'P 1'
#
loop_
_entity.id
_entity.type
_entity.pdbx_description
1 polymer ?
#
loop_
_entity_poly.entity_id
_entity_poly.type
_entity_poly.pdbx_seq_one_letter_code
_entity_poly.pdbx_strand_id
1 'polypeptide(L)'
;MRIDLERIDIHAADHYGRKRSVEVDERMLLSELVATVCGPFLPELGWATWTIRAERSGTYVDIAQTGAAGEPAHLLIADASLIEVTNGAPELRIFCLLTED
;
A
#
# COMPACT_ATOMS: atom_id res chain seq x y z
N MET A 1 -2.42 12.03 -9.51
CA MET A 1 -2.97 11.85 -8.15
C MET A 1 -1.79 11.59 -7.24
N ARG A 2 -1.72 12.29 -6.12
CA ARG A 2 -0.63 12.12 -5.15
C ARG A 2 -0.91 10.93 -4.26
N ILE A 3 0.05 10.02 -4.16
CA ILE A 3 0.04 8.92 -3.20
C ILE A 3 1.14 9.16 -2.18
N ASP A 4 0.74 9.26 -0.91
CA ASP A 4 1.67 9.36 0.21
C ASP A 4 1.75 8.00 0.90
N LEU A 5 2.90 7.33 0.75
CA LEU A 5 3.19 6.03 1.32
C LEU A 5 3.93 6.17 2.65
N GLU A 6 3.54 5.35 3.61
CA GLU A 6 4.18 5.19 4.90
C GLU A 6 4.30 3.70 5.25
N ARG A 7 5.52 3.23 5.49
CA ARG A 7 5.77 1.84 5.90
C ARG A 7 6.00 1.78 7.41
N ILE A 8 5.22 0.93 8.08
CA ILE A 8 5.18 0.77 9.54
C ILE A 8 5.66 -0.64 9.88
N ASP A 9 6.80 -0.70 10.58
CA ASP A 9 7.43 -1.95 10.99
C ASP A 9 7.11 -2.31 12.44
N ILE A 10 7.40 -3.56 12.79
CA ILE A 10 7.23 -4.09 14.15
C ILE A 10 8.24 -3.45 15.13
N HIS A 11 9.48 -3.19 14.70
CA HIS A 11 10.56 -2.77 15.60
C HIS A 11 11.00 -1.30 15.39
N ALA A 12 11.13 -0.60 16.51
CA ALA A 12 11.59 0.79 16.61
C ALA A 12 13.01 1.06 16.07
N ALA A 13 13.80 0.01 15.80
CA ALA A 13 15.20 0.10 15.41
C ALA A 13 15.42 0.10 13.88
N ASP A 14 14.42 -0.29 13.09
CA ASP A 14 14.50 -0.41 11.62
C ASP A 14 14.30 0.93 10.86
N HIS A 15 14.53 2.06 11.55
CA HIS A 15 13.72 3.30 11.48
C HIS A 15 14.10 4.41 10.49
N TYR A 16 15.05 4.22 9.57
CA TYR A 16 15.42 5.31 8.66
C TYR A 16 14.70 5.24 7.30
N GLY A 17 13.83 6.24 7.02
CA GLY A 17 13.46 6.64 5.64
C GLY A 17 12.23 6.01 4.98
N ARG A 18 11.18 5.62 5.73
CA ARG A 18 10.04 4.83 5.24
C ARG A 18 8.81 5.62 4.78
N LYS A 19 8.99 6.86 4.30
CA LYS A 19 7.91 7.63 3.66
C LYS A 19 8.30 7.98 2.23
N ARG A 20 7.32 7.92 1.32
CA ARG A 20 7.53 8.26 -0.08
C ARG A 20 6.27 8.89 -0.64
N SER A 21 6.41 9.98 -1.37
CA SER A 21 5.33 10.54 -2.17
C SER A 21 5.57 10.21 -3.64
N VAL A 22 4.53 9.76 -4.33
CA VAL A 22 4.58 9.51 -5.79
C VAL A 22 3.35 10.09 -6.46
N GLU A 23 3.52 10.52 -7.71
CA GLU A 23 2.41 10.89 -8.58
C GLU A 23 2.10 9.72 -9.51
N VAL A 24 0.82 9.38 -9.61
CA VAL A 24 0.31 8.32 -10.49
C VAL A 24 -0.88 8.82 -11.32
N ASP A 25 -1.21 8.11 -12.39
CA ASP A 25 -2.46 8.32 -13.12
C ASP A 25 -3.65 7.91 -12.23
N GLU A 26 -4.68 8.75 -12.15
CA GLU A 26 -5.90 8.47 -11.39
C GLU A 26 -6.73 7.32 -11.97
N ARG A 27 -6.47 6.95 -13.23
CA ARG A 27 -7.08 5.79 -13.89
C ARG A 27 -6.38 4.47 -13.59
N MET A 28 -5.22 4.51 -12.92
CA MET A 28 -4.51 3.32 -12.47
C MET A 28 -5.43 2.45 -11.61
N LEU A 29 -5.35 1.14 -11.77
CA LEU A 29 -6.11 0.18 -10.94
C LEU A 29 -5.44 -0.02 -9.57
N LEU A 30 -6.21 -0.45 -8.57
CA LEU A 30 -5.68 -0.79 -7.26
C LEU A 30 -4.64 -1.91 -7.33
N SER A 31 -4.87 -2.94 -8.14
CA SER A 31 -3.90 -4.02 -8.39
C SER A 31 -2.58 -3.48 -8.94
N GLU A 32 -2.65 -2.57 -9.91
CA GLU A 32 -1.48 -1.92 -10.52
C GLU A 32 -0.74 -1.04 -9.53
N LEU A 33 -1.46 -0.24 -8.73
CA LEU A 33 -0.89 0.56 -7.65
C LEU A 33 -0.13 -0.33 -6.66
N VAL A 34 -0.75 -1.42 -6.21
CA VAL A 34 -0.12 -2.36 -5.28
C VAL A 34 1.14 -2.97 -5.88
N ALA A 35 1.09 -3.44 -7.13
CA ALA A 35 2.23 -4.08 -7.78
C ALA A 35 3.37 -3.12 -8.13
N THR A 36 3.06 -1.90 -8.58
CA THR A 36 4.05 -0.96 -9.15
C THR A 36 4.54 0.09 -8.16
N VAL A 37 3.76 0.37 -7.11
CA VAL A 37 4.09 1.40 -6.12
C VAL A 37 4.34 0.78 -4.75
N CYS A 38 3.40 0.00 -4.23
CA CYS A 38 3.55 -0.57 -2.88
C CYS A 38 4.60 -1.69 -2.85
N GLY A 39 4.53 -2.65 -3.77
CA GLY A 39 5.45 -3.80 -3.83
C GLY A 39 6.93 -3.39 -3.77
N PRO A 40 7.42 -2.52 -4.66
CA PRO A 40 8.81 -2.05 -4.64
C PRO A 40 9.21 -1.24 -3.41
N PHE A 41 8.24 -0.77 -2.63
CA PHE A 41 8.46 -0.04 -1.39
C PHE A 41 8.60 -0.96 -0.16
N LEU A 42 8.22 -2.23 -0.29
CA LEU A 42 8.29 -3.23 0.75
C LEU A 42 9.61 -4.02 0.65
N PRO A 43 10.27 -4.31 1.78
CA PRO A 43 11.40 -5.22 1.76
C PRO A 43 10.90 -6.65 1.59
N GLU A 44 11.63 -7.44 0.81
CA GLU A 44 11.39 -8.88 0.69
C GLU A 44 11.81 -9.57 1.98
N LEU A 45 10.82 -9.98 2.79
CA LEU A 45 11.03 -10.70 4.04
C LEU A 45 10.27 -12.03 3.93
N GLY A 46 10.99 -13.14 3.79
CA GLY A 46 10.37 -14.46 3.60
C GLY A 46 9.52 -14.97 4.78
N TRP A 47 9.56 -14.28 5.92
CA TRP A 47 8.81 -14.61 7.13
C TRP A 47 7.67 -13.62 7.42
N ALA A 48 7.53 -12.56 6.63
CA ALA A 48 6.67 -11.45 6.99
C ALA A 48 5.56 -11.22 5.97
N THR A 49 4.37 -10.93 6.49
CA THR A 49 3.24 -10.50 5.68
C THR A 49 3.08 -8.99 5.82
N TRP A 50 2.76 -8.31 4.73
CA TRP A 50 2.45 -6.89 4.69
C TRP A 50 0.97 -6.68 4.41
N THR A 51 0.29 -5.97 5.29
CA THR A 51 -1.07 -5.47 5.04
C THR A 51 -0.98 -4.05 4.51
N ILE A 52 -1.50 -3.84 3.30
CA ILE A 52 -1.56 -2.52 2.66
C ILE A 52 -2.93 -1.92 2.96
N ARG A 53 -2.93 -0.74 3.56
CA ARG A 53 -4.11 -0.03 4.05
C ARG A 53 -4.18 1.35 3.43
N ALA A 54 -5.35 1.74 2.95
CA ALA A 54 -5.61 3.07 2.45
C ALA A 54 -6.43 3.88 3.47
N GLU A 55 -6.07 5.16 3.67
CA GLU A 55 -6.91 6.13 4.37
C GLU A 55 -7.78 6.88 3.35
N ARG A 56 -9.10 6.75 3.47
CA ARG A 56 -10.10 7.45 2.67
C ARG A 56 -11.02 8.23 3.59
N SER A 57 -11.02 9.55 3.47
CA SER A 57 -11.92 10.43 4.23
C SER A 57 -11.90 10.16 5.75
N GLY A 58 -10.71 9.91 6.32
CA GLY A 58 -10.53 9.60 7.75
C GLY A 58 -10.89 8.17 8.15
N THR A 59 -11.26 7.30 7.21
CA THR A 59 -11.49 5.86 7.44
C THR A 59 -10.38 5.04 6.83
N TYR A 60 -9.95 4.00 7.55
CA TYR A 60 -8.93 3.07 7.07
C TYR A 60 -9.56 1.79 6.52
N VAL A 61 -9.07 1.35 5.36
CA VAL A 61 -9.51 0.11 4.70
C VAL A 61 -8.28 -0.68 4.26
N ASP A 62 -8.25 -1.98 4.58
CA ASP A 62 -7.22 -2.88 4.06
C ASP A 62 -7.53 -3.19 2.60
N ILE A 63 -6.61 -2.85 1.71
CA ILE A 63 -6.80 -2.96 0.25
C ILE A 63 -6.13 -4.21 -0.33
N ALA A 64 -5.03 -4.64 0.26
CA ALA A 64 -4.28 -5.80 -0.20
C ALA A 64 -3.41 -6.38 0.92
N GLN A 65 -3.02 -7.64 0.74
CA GLN A 65 -1.99 -8.30 1.50
C GLN A 65 -0.91 -8.82 0.55
N THR A 66 0.35 -8.73 0.95
CA THR A 66 1.46 -9.31 0.20
C THR A 66 2.37 -10.06 1.16
N GLY A 67 2.71 -11.29 0.80
CA GLY A 67 3.44 -12.22 1.64
C GLY A 67 4.90 -12.35 1.25
N ALA A 68 5.39 -13.59 1.36
CA ALA A 68 6.76 -13.98 1.11
C ALA A 68 7.25 -13.63 -0.32
N ALA A 69 8.57 -13.56 -0.47
CA ALA A 69 9.22 -13.22 -1.72
C ALA A 69 8.70 -14.08 -2.90
N GLY A 70 8.23 -13.42 -3.95
CA GLY A 70 7.76 -14.06 -5.17
C GLY A 70 6.26 -14.39 -5.22
N GLU A 71 5.50 -14.15 -4.14
CA GLU A 71 4.06 -14.29 -4.17
C GLU A 71 3.37 -13.01 -4.65
N PRO A 72 2.36 -13.10 -5.54
CA PRO A 72 1.59 -11.94 -5.96
C PRO A 72 0.74 -11.43 -4.80
N ALA A 73 0.62 -10.10 -4.69
CA ALA A 73 -0.26 -9.50 -3.71
C ALA A 73 -1.72 -9.94 -3.92
N HIS A 74 -2.40 -10.27 -2.82
CA HIS A 74 -3.81 -10.59 -2.80
C HIS A 74 -4.63 -9.33 -2.50
N LEU A 75 -5.49 -8.92 -3.43
CA LEU A 75 -6.42 -7.82 -3.18
C LEU A 75 -7.52 -8.27 -2.21
N LEU A 76 -7.77 -7.46 -1.19
CA LEU A 76 -8.81 -7.68 -0.18
C LEU A 76 -10.12 -6.96 -0.51
N ILE A 77 -10.08 -6.06 -1.50
CA ILE A 77 -11.23 -5.33 -2.01
C ILE A 77 -11.32 -5.47 -3.53
N ALA A 78 -12.45 -5.01 -4.09
CA ALA A 78 -12.62 -4.97 -5.54
C ALA A 78 -11.53 -4.12 -6.20
N ASP A 79 -11.00 -4.64 -7.31
CA ASP A 79 -10.06 -3.89 -8.13
C ASP A 79 -10.84 -2.78 -8.87
N ALA A 80 -10.50 -1.54 -8.56
CA ALA A 80 -11.15 -0.35 -9.08
C ALA A 80 -10.10 0.71 -9.38
N SER A 81 -10.46 1.68 -10.22
CA SER A 81 -9.56 2.80 -10.50
C SER A 81 -9.38 3.69 -9.27
N LEU A 82 -8.23 4.37 -9.17
CA LEU A 82 -7.97 5.26 -8.03
C LEU A 82 -9.02 6.37 -7.91
N ILE A 83 -9.50 6.92 -9.03
CA ILE A 83 -10.57 7.94 -9.03
C ILE A 83 -11.88 7.43 -8.40
N GLU A 84 -12.24 6.16 -8.62
CA GLU A 84 -13.43 5.54 -8.01
C GLU A 84 -13.22 5.32 -6.51
N VAL A 85 -12.03 4.84 -6.14
CA VAL A 85 -11.66 4.57 -4.74
C VAL A 85 -11.62 5.86 -3.93
N THR A 86 -11.03 6.92 -4.46
CA THR A 86 -10.91 8.20 -3.75
C THR A 86 -12.14 9.09 -3.91
N ASN A 87 -13.11 8.71 -4.74
CA ASN A 87 -14.23 9.56 -5.14
C ASN A 87 -13.75 10.94 -5.66
N GLY A 88 -12.72 10.91 -6.50
CA GLY A 88 -12.10 12.11 -7.08
C GLY A 88 -11.24 12.93 -6.12
N ALA A 89 -10.92 12.43 -4.92
CA ALA A 89 -9.96 13.13 -4.06
C ALA A 89 -8.57 13.12 -4.70
N PRO A 90 -7.83 14.25 -4.65
CA PRO A 90 -6.56 14.40 -5.36
C PRO A 90 -5.39 13.65 -4.70
N GLU A 91 -5.61 13.14 -3.48
CA GLU A 91 -4.61 12.51 -2.64
C GLU A 91 -5.16 11.24 -2.00
N LEU A 92 -4.29 10.23 -1.89
CA LEU A 92 -4.54 9.00 -1.16
C LEU A 92 -3.35 8.68 -0.27
N ARG A 93 -3.59 8.39 1.02
CA ARG A 93 -2.56 7.97 1.96
C ARG A 93 -2.57 6.46 2.12
N ILE A 94 -1.40 5.84 1.98
CA ILE A 94 -1.24 4.39 2.04
C ILE A 94 -0.28 4.04 3.16
N PHE A 95 -0.70 3.09 3.99
CA PHE A 95 0.06 2.52 5.07
C PHE A 95 0.38 1.07 4.75
N CYS A 96 1.66 0.74 4.75
CA CYS A 96 2.17 -0.61 4.59
C CYS A 96 2.55 -1.15 5.97
N LEU A 97 1.72 -2.03 6.53
CA LEU A 97 1.84 -2.53 7.90
C LEU A 97 2.49 -3.91 7.90
N LEU A 98 3.60 -4.06 8.61
CA LEU A 98 4.21 -5.36 8.83
C LEU A 98 3.40 -6.15 9.86
N THR A 99 2.99 -7.37 9.51
CA THR A 99 2.28 -8.31 10.37
C THR A 99 3.08 -9.60 10.51
N GLU A 100 3.22 -10.09 11.74
CA GLU A 100 3.74 -11.44 12.03
C GLU A 100 2.58 -12.44 11.95
N ASP A 101 2.80 -13.58 11.29
CA ASP A 101 1.91 -14.75 11.37
C ASP A 101 2.05 -15.48 12.71
#